data_AF-A0A2V1HSK0-F1
#
_entry.id   AF-A0A2V1HSK0-F1
#
_cell.length_a   1.000
_cell.length_b   1.000
_cell.length_c   1.000
_cell.angle_alpha   90.00
_cell.angle_beta   90.00
_cell.angle_gamma   90.00
#
_symmetry.space_group_name_H-M   'P 1'
#
loop_
_entity.id
_entity.type
_entity.pdbx_description
1 polymer ?
#
loop_
_entity_poly.entity_id
_entity_poly.type
_entity_poly.pdbx_seq_one_letter_code
_entity_poly.pdbx_strand_id
1 'polypeptide(L)'
;MTEIVDLLSTTPLAALISIGTLVLVVWGIAPGLVLRLASLCFEKEDPKRREMIAELYVVPRWDQPLWVAQQVERSLMDGLGGRVIDAGRGRLWDRWEYMDGIAMNAMAPDTFEIPEQRHKDQIRVGDLVKVGFDSFREGGERMWVEVTKVKGDRYWGTLANQPAVVWGVHYGSRLRFRGKHIISLYEDEQFERANLAPAAGLSR
;
A
#
# COMPACT_ATOMS: atom_id res chain seq x y z
N MET A 1 5.48 -37.57 -45.48
CA MET A 1 4.85 -37.14 -44.20
C MET A 1 4.29 -35.72 -44.28
N THR A 2 4.64 -34.93 -45.30
CA THR A 2 4.07 -33.61 -45.60
C THR A 2 2.78 -33.69 -46.41
N GLU A 3 2.69 -34.59 -47.40
CA GLU A 3 1.49 -34.69 -48.25
C GLU A 3 0.21 -35.15 -47.52
N ILE A 4 0.32 -35.99 -46.48
CA ILE A 4 -0.84 -36.41 -45.68
C ILE A 4 -1.35 -35.25 -44.81
N VAL A 5 -0.45 -34.36 -44.36
CA VAL A 5 -0.79 -33.17 -43.57
C VAL A 5 -1.45 -32.10 -44.46
N ASP A 6 -1.01 -31.97 -45.71
CA ASP A 6 -1.62 -31.07 -46.70
C ASP A 6 -2.97 -31.59 -47.22
N LEU A 7 -3.15 -32.91 -47.35
CA LEU A 7 -4.44 -33.51 -47.69
C LEU A 7 -5.44 -33.40 -46.53
N LEU A 8 -4.96 -33.50 -45.29
CA LEU A 8 -5.77 -33.26 -44.10
C LEU A 8 -6.08 -31.78 -43.88
N SER A 9 -5.34 -30.81 -44.44
CA SER A 9 -5.64 -29.38 -44.29
C SER A 9 -6.59 -28.83 -45.36
N THR A 10 -6.70 -29.50 -46.52
CA THR A 10 -7.48 -29.05 -47.68
C THR A 10 -8.86 -29.71 -47.82
N THR A 11 -9.20 -30.67 -46.95
CA THR A 11 -10.52 -31.30 -46.98
C THR A 11 -11.56 -30.45 -46.22
N PRO A 12 -12.80 -30.33 -46.75
CA PRO A 12 -13.86 -29.55 -46.08
C PRO A 12 -14.19 -30.06 -44.66
N LEU A 13 -13.92 -31.33 -44.38
CA LEU A 13 -14.07 -31.93 -43.06
C LEU A 13 -13.08 -31.35 -42.04
N ALA A 14 -11.83 -31.12 -42.44
CA ALA A 14 -10.83 -30.53 -41.56
C ALA A 14 -11.08 -29.05 -41.29
N ALA A 15 -11.60 -28.31 -42.26
CA ALA A 15 -12.08 -26.95 -42.06
C ALA A 15 -13.23 -26.90 -41.04
N LEU A 16 -14.19 -27.84 -41.13
CA LEU A 16 -15.29 -27.96 -40.15
C LEU A 16 -14.80 -28.32 -38.74
N ILE A 17 -13.85 -29.26 -38.62
CA ILE A 17 -13.22 -29.60 -37.33
C ILE A 17 -12.48 -28.39 -36.75
N SER A 18 -11.78 -27.62 -37.57
CA SER A 18 -11.05 -26.42 -37.16
C SER A 18 -12.01 -25.32 -36.69
N ILE A 19 -13.10 -25.08 -37.41
CA ILE A 19 -14.15 -24.12 -37.04
C ILE A 19 -14.84 -24.55 -35.74
N GLY A 20 -15.22 -25.83 -35.62
CA GLY A 20 -15.82 -26.38 -34.40
C GLY A 20 -14.89 -26.27 -33.18
N THR A 21 -13.60 -26.53 -33.37
CA THR A 21 -12.58 -26.37 -32.33
C THR A 21 -12.44 -24.90 -31.92
N LEU A 22 -12.38 -23.98 -32.89
CA LEU A 22 -12.33 -22.55 -32.63
C LEU A 22 -13.56 -22.09 -31.81
N VAL A 23 -14.75 -22.59 -32.15
CA VAL A 23 -15.98 -22.24 -31.43
C VAL A 23 -15.94 -22.75 -29.99
N LEU A 24 -15.52 -24.00 -29.77
CA LEU A 24 -15.40 -24.57 -28.43
C LEU A 24 -14.36 -23.85 -27.56
N VAL A 25 -13.29 -23.35 -28.18
CA VAL A 25 -12.28 -22.55 -27.47
C VAL A 25 -12.85 -21.18 -27.11
N VAL A 26 -13.35 -20.43 -28.09
CA VAL A 26 -13.78 -19.02 -27.90
C VAL A 26 -15.03 -18.88 -27.03
N TRP A 27 -16.01 -19.77 -27.19
CA TRP A 27 -17.28 -19.73 -26.43
C TRP A 27 -17.37 -20.79 -25.31
N GLY A 28 -16.29 -21.51 -25.05
CA GLY A 28 -16.22 -22.52 -23.99
C GLY A 28 -15.11 -22.20 -22.98
N ILE A 29 -13.88 -22.63 -23.28
CA ILE A 29 -12.77 -22.62 -22.31
C ILE A 29 -12.15 -21.23 -22.15
N ALA A 30 -11.98 -20.49 -23.24
CA ALA A 30 -11.23 -19.25 -23.27
C ALA A 30 -11.79 -18.14 -22.35
N PRO A 31 -13.12 -17.89 -22.28
CA PRO A 31 -13.67 -16.85 -21.42
C PRO A 31 -13.24 -16.99 -19.95
N GLY A 32 -13.39 -18.20 -19.40
CA GLY A 32 -13.01 -18.47 -18.01
C GLY A 32 -11.51 -18.42 -17.76
N LEU A 33 -10.70 -18.92 -18.71
CA LEU A 33 -9.23 -18.87 -18.59
C LEU A 33 -8.71 -17.43 -18.63
N VAL A 34 -9.18 -16.64 -19.60
CA VAL A 34 -8.78 -15.24 -19.77
C VAL A 34 -9.17 -14.41 -18.56
N LEU A 35 -10.37 -14.59 -18.01
CA LEU A 35 -10.80 -13.90 -16.78
C LEU A 35 -9.96 -14.27 -15.56
N ARG A 36 -9.57 -15.53 -15.40
CA ARG A 36 -8.66 -15.93 -14.31
C ARG A 36 -7.30 -15.25 -14.43
N LEU A 37 -6.77 -15.14 -15.65
CA LEU A 37 -5.53 -14.41 -15.91
C LEU A 37 -5.71 -12.90 -15.67
N ALA A 38 -6.80 -12.30 -16.14
CA ALA A 38 -7.12 -10.90 -15.92
C ALA A 38 -7.29 -10.58 -14.42
N SER A 39 -7.87 -11.50 -13.64
CA SER A 39 -8.02 -11.35 -12.19
C SER A 39 -6.67 -11.21 -11.47
N LEU A 40 -5.58 -11.72 -12.07
CA LEU A 40 -4.23 -11.55 -11.52
C LEU A 40 -3.82 -10.07 -11.46
N CYS A 41 -4.48 -9.20 -12.21
CA CYS A 41 -4.29 -7.75 -12.20
C CYS A 41 -4.88 -7.07 -10.96
N PHE A 42 -5.69 -7.73 -10.13
CA PHE A 42 -6.13 -7.20 -8.83
C PHE A 42 -5.33 -7.77 -7.65
N GLU A 43 -5.42 -7.17 -6.46
CA GLU A 43 -4.84 -7.75 -5.23
C GLU A 43 -5.56 -9.05 -4.83
N LYS A 44 -4.92 -9.90 -4.01
CA LYS A 44 -5.46 -11.23 -3.67
C LYS A 44 -6.78 -11.16 -2.88
N GLU A 45 -6.98 -10.10 -2.13
CA GLU A 45 -8.11 -9.89 -1.22
C GLU A 45 -9.25 -9.07 -1.85
N ASP A 46 -9.05 -8.54 -3.06
CA ASP A 46 -10.04 -7.70 -3.75
C ASP A 46 -11.30 -8.53 -4.11
N PRO A 47 -12.51 -8.10 -3.68
CA PRO A 47 -13.76 -8.79 -3.99
C PRO A 47 -14.00 -8.93 -5.50
N LYS A 48 -13.50 -7.99 -6.32
CA LYS A 48 -13.65 -8.00 -7.78
C LYS A 48 -13.12 -9.28 -8.42
N ARG A 49 -12.07 -9.91 -7.86
CA ARG A 49 -11.53 -11.18 -8.38
C ARG A 49 -12.58 -12.30 -8.40
N ARG A 50 -13.46 -12.34 -7.39
CA ARG A 50 -14.48 -13.37 -7.24
C ARG A 50 -15.74 -13.01 -8.01
N GLU A 51 -16.13 -11.74 -7.97
CA GLU A 51 -17.30 -11.20 -8.68
C GLU A 51 -17.17 -11.40 -10.20
N MET A 52 -16.00 -11.11 -10.77
CA MET A 52 -15.77 -11.21 -12.22
C MET A 52 -15.94 -12.65 -12.75
N ILE A 53 -15.59 -13.66 -11.96
CA ILE A 53 -15.81 -15.07 -12.31
C ILE A 53 -17.29 -15.44 -12.17
N ALA A 54 -17.96 -14.93 -11.13
CA ALA A 54 -19.38 -15.18 -10.91
C ALA A 54 -20.24 -14.57 -12.03
N GLU A 55 -19.93 -13.34 -12.44
CA GLU A 55 -20.63 -12.62 -13.51
C GLU A 55 -20.55 -13.35 -14.85
N LEU A 56 -19.42 -13.98 -15.17
CA LEU A 56 -19.26 -14.76 -16.41
C LEU A 56 -20.35 -15.83 -16.57
N TYR A 57 -20.78 -16.47 -15.47
CA TYR A 57 -21.81 -17.52 -15.51
C TYR A 57 -23.23 -16.96 -15.70
N VAL A 58 -23.43 -15.68 -15.44
CA VAL A 58 -24.70 -14.98 -15.67
C VAL A 58 -24.77 -14.45 -17.11
N VAL A 59 -23.62 -14.10 -17.71
CA VAL A 59 -23.57 -13.59 -19.09
C VAL A 59 -23.95 -14.68 -20.09
N PRO A 60 -24.89 -14.42 -21.02
CA PRO A 60 -25.22 -15.33 -22.12
C PRO A 60 -23.97 -15.73 -22.89
N ARG A 61 -23.83 -17.02 -23.23
CA ARG A 61 -22.59 -17.55 -23.84
C ARG A 61 -22.12 -16.78 -25.06
N TRP A 62 -23.04 -16.31 -25.90
CA TRP A 62 -22.73 -15.56 -27.11
C TRP A 62 -22.05 -14.20 -26.86
N ASP A 63 -22.36 -13.57 -25.72
CA ASP A 63 -21.82 -12.25 -25.34
C ASP A 63 -20.53 -12.36 -24.51
N GLN A 64 -20.21 -13.56 -24.01
CA GLN A 64 -19.05 -13.79 -23.14
C GLN A 64 -17.72 -13.31 -23.73
N PRO A 65 -17.37 -13.54 -25.01
CA PRO A 65 -16.07 -13.12 -25.53
C PRO A 65 -15.88 -11.60 -25.51
N LEU A 66 -16.92 -10.85 -25.89
CA LEU A 66 -16.87 -9.38 -25.89
C LEU A 66 -16.87 -8.84 -24.46
N TRP A 67 -17.70 -9.42 -23.59
CA TRP A 67 -17.75 -9.06 -22.18
C TRP A 67 -16.40 -9.31 -21.47
N VAL A 68 -15.77 -10.46 -21.72
CA VAL A 68 -14.42 -10.79 -21.20
C VAL A 68 -13.40 -9.76 -21.68
N ALA A 69 -13.45 -9.35 -22.95
CA ALA A 69 -12.53 -8.35 -23.47
C ALA A 69 -12.65 -7.01 -22.72
N GLN A 70 -13.86 -6.58 -22.39
CA GLN A 70 -14.10 -5.38 -21.58
C GLN A 70 -13.56 -5.53 -20.15
N GLN A 71 -13.74 -6.72 -19.55
CA GLN A 71 -13.21 -6.99 -18.21
C GLN A 71 -11.68 -7.05 -18.18
N VAL A 72 -11.04 -7.54 -19.25
CA VAL A 72 -9.58 -7.51 -19.40
C VAL A 72 -9.10 -6.06 -19.43
N GLU A 73 -9.72 -5.20 -20.24
CA GLU A 73 -9.38 -3.77 -20.30
C GLU A 73 -9.50 -3.12 -18.91
N ARG A 74 -10.63 -3.31 -18.24
CA ARG A 74 -10.85 -2.76 -16.89
C ARG A 74 -9.85 -3.30 -15.87
N SER A 75 -9.53 -4.60 -15.92
CA SER A 75 -8.54 -5.24 -15.04
C SER A 75 -7.14 -4.67 -15.24
N LEU A 76 -6.76 -4.39 -16.48
CA LEU A 76 -5.48 -3.76 -16.81
C LEU A 76 -5.41 -2.32 -16.31
N MET A 77 -6.46 -1.52 -16.55
CA MET A 77 -6.48 -0.12 -16.17
C MET A 77 -6.60 0.09 -14.66
N ASP A 78 -7.57 -0.57 -14.02
CA ASP A 78 -7.84 -0.38 -12.58
C ASP A 78 -6.84 -1.16 -11.71
N GLY A 79 -6.51 -2.39 -12.10
CA GLY A 79 -5.71 -3.29 -11.28
C GLY A 79 -4.20 -3.16 -11.50
N LEU A 80 -3.76 -3.17 -12.77
CA LEU A 80 -2.33 -3.07 -13.11
C LEU A 80 -1.84 -1.63 -13.01
N GLY A 81 -2.68 -0.66 -13.40
CA GLY A 81 -2.38 0.77 -13.33
C GLY A 81 -2.01 1.22 -11.92
N GLY A 82 -2.82 0.88 -10.91
CA GLY A 82 -2.54 1.20 -9.51
C GLY A 82 -1.19 0.67 -9.04
N ARG A 83 -0.88 -0.60 -9.33
CA ARG A 83 0.38 -1.23 -8.88
C ARG A 83 1.62 -0.71 -9.59
N VAL A 84 1.54 -0.42 -10.89
CA VAL A 84 2.66 0.16 -11.63
C VAL A 84 2.91 1.60 -11.21
N ILE A 85 1.83 2.38 -11.00
CA ILE A 85 1.92 3.75 -10.49
C ILE A 85 2.51 3.73 -9.07
N ASP A 86 2.02 2.92 -8.15
CA ASP A 86 2.51 2.87 -6.77
C ASP A 86 3.96 2.38 -6.68
N ALA A 87 4.31 1.33 -7.44
CA ALA A 87 5.68 0.83 -7.50
C ALA A 87 6.67 1.84 -8.13
N GLY A 88 6.20 2.66 -9.07
CA GLY A 88 6.97 3.75 -9.66
C GLY A 88 7.04 5.00 -8.78
N ARG A 89 5.94 5.34 -8.11
CA ARG A 89 5.74 6.57 -7.32
C ARG A 89 6.72 6.63 -6.15
N GLY A 90 6.88 5.54 -5.40
CA GLY A 90 7.83 5.47 -4.29
C GLY A 90 9.30 5.35 -4.68
N ARG A 91 9.60 4.88 -5.91
CA ARG A 91 10.99 4.62 -6.34
C ARG A 91 11.61 5.77 -7.13
N LEU A 92 10.81 6.56 -7.85
CA LEU A 92 11.31 7.59 -8.76
C LEU A 92 10.91 9.03 -8.39
N TRP A 93 9.86 9.24 -7.58
CA TRP A 93 9.24 10.57 -7.57
C TRP A 93 8.87 11.17 -6.22
N ASP A 94 8.55 10.40 -5.18
CA ASP A 94 8.18 11.00 -3.90
C ASP A 94 9.38 11.13 -2.95
N ARG A 95 10.00 12.31 -2.97
CA ARG A 95 10.98 12.71 -1.96
C ARG A 95 10.22 13.36 -0.82
N TRP A 96 10.35 12.79 0.36
CA TRP A 96 9.85 13.36 1.59
C TRP A 96 10.99 13.86 2.47
N GLU A 97 10.69 14.84 3.30
CA GLU A 97 11.58 15.33 4.35
C GLU A 97 10.86 15.32 5.70
N TYR A 98 11.61 15.38 6.80
CA TYR A 98 10.99 15.56 8.11
C TYR A 98 10.52 17.00 8.27
N MET A 99 9.25 17.17 8.66
CA MET A 99 8.68 18.47 8.97
C MET A 99 9.41 19.11 10.17
N ASP A 100 9.66 20.41 10.11
CA ASP A 100 10.17 21.17 11.24
C ASP A 100 9.00 21.69 12.08
N GLY A 101 8.72 21.02 13.19
CA GLY A 101 7.60 21.35 14.07
C GLY A 101 7.77 22.73 14.74
N ILE A 102 9.00 23.17 14.96
CA ILE A 102 9.28 24.49 15.56
C ILE A 102 8.92 25.58 14.55
N ALA A 103 9.31 25.41 13.28
CA ALA A 103 8.95 26.35 12.22
C ALA A 103 7.43 26.41 12.00
N MET A 104 6.75 25.27 12.01
CA MET A 104 5.28 25.22 11.87
C MET A 104 4.55 25.87 13.05
N ASN A 105 4.99 25.61 14.29
CA ASN A 105 4.46 26.29 15.47
C ASN A 105 4.69 27.81 15.39
N ALA A 106 5.86 28.26 14.94
CA ALA A 106 6.14 29.69 14.79
C ALA A 106 5.24 30.36 13.73
N MET A 107 4.86 29.63 12.67
CA MET A 107 3.96 30.14 11.63
C MET A 107 2.50 30.17 12.07
N ALA A 108 2.07 29.20 12.89
CA ALA A 108 0.67 29.04 13.27
C ALA A 108 0.53 28.55 14.74
N PRO A 109 0.93 29.37 15.73
CA PRO A 109 1.06 28.93 17.12
C PRO A 109 -0.25 28.46 17.73
N ASP A 110 -1.37 29.10 17.37
CA ASP A 110 -2.70 28.79 17.90
C ASP A 110 -3.27 27.45 17.39
N THR A 111 -2.73 26.92 16.29
CA THR A 111 -3.28 25.71 15.63
C THR A 111 -2.28 24.55 15.57
N PHE A 112 -1.00 24.83 15.80
CA PHE A 112 0.07 23.85 15.73
C PHE A 112 0.86 23.86 17.04
N GLU A 113 0.30 23.25 18.08
CA GLU A 113 0.99 23.08 19.36
C GLU A 113 2.10 22.02 19.25
N ILE A 114 3.23 22.27 19.92
CA ILE A 114 4.35 21.33 19.99
C ILE A 114 4.74 21.08 21.45
N PRO A 115 5.25 19.87 21.77
CA PRO A 115 5.74 19.58 23.11
C PRO A 115 6.85 20.53 23.52
N GLU A 116 6.78 21.01 24.76
CA GLU A 116 7.86 21.78 25.37
C GLU A 116 9.16 20.98 25.45
N GLN A 117 10.29 21.67 25.47
CA GLN A 117 11.60 21.04 25.55
C GLN A 117 11.75 20.13 26.78
N ARG A 118 11.18 20.53 27.94
CA ARG A 118 11.21 19.73 29.18
C ARG A 118 10.58 18.34 29.01
N HIS A 119 9.54 18.21 28.18
CA HIS A 119 8.92 16.92 27.89
C HIS A 119 9.77 16.11 26.91
N LYS A 120 10.40 16.77 25.94
CA LYS A 120 11.31 16.12 24.98
C LYS A 120 12.57 15.56 25.64
N ASP A 121 13.04 16.20 26.70
CA ASP A 121 14.19 15.76 27.49
C ASP A 121 13.89 14.48 28.31
N GLN A 122 12.61 14.16 28.52
CA GLN A 122 12.16 12.98 29.27
C GLN A 122 11.92 11.76 28.38
N ILE A 123 12.02 11.90 27.05
CA ILE A 123 11.79 10.80 26.10
C ILE A 123 12.82 9.69 26.32
N ARG A 124 12.31 8.47 26.47
CA ARG A 124 13.08 7.23 26.67
C ARG A 124 12.82 6.24 25.54
N VAL A 125 13.65 5.20 25.52
CA VAL A 125 13.41 4.03 24.66
C VAL A 125 12.11 3.36 25.09
N GLY A 126 11.25 3.04 24.12
CA GLY A 126 9.90 2.51 24.31
C GLY A 126 8.79 3.57 24.22
N ASP A 127 9.14 4.86 24.23
CA ASP A 127 8.13 5.91 24.16
C ASP A 127 7.57 6.08 22.73
N LEU A 128 6.31 6.46 22.63
CA LEU A 128 5.66 6.77 21.36
C LEU A 128 5.66 8.28 21.12
N VAL A 129 6.30 8.69 20.04
CA VAL A 129 6.39 10.09 19.64
C VAL A 129 5.77 10.28 18.27
N LYS A 130 5.09 11.41 18.08
CA LYS A 130 4.53 11.77 16.77
C LYS A 130 5.53 12.61 16.00
N VAL A 131 5.83 12.21 14.78
CA VAL A 131 6.79 12.85 13.88
C VAL A 131 6.07 13.30 12.61
N GLY A 132 6.37 14.52 12.16
CA GLY A 132 5.85 15.06 10.91
C GLY A 132 6.73 14.73 9.71
N PHE A 133 6.11 14.36 8.61
CA PHE A 133 6.70 14.13 7.31
C PHE A 133 6.07 15.11 6.33
N ASP A 134 6.84 15.58 5.37
CA ASP A 134 6.37 16.46 4.31
C ASP A 134 6.69 15.83 2.96
N SER A 135 5.66 15.38 2.24
CA SER A 135 5.76 14.95 0.85
C SER A 135 5.59 16.18 -0.05
N PHE A 136 6.50 16.33 -1.01
CA PHE A 136 6.49 17.46 -1.94
C PHE A 136 5.19 17.59 -2.77
N ARG A 137 4.40 16.50 -2.92
CA ARG A 137 3.21 16.48 -3.79
C ARG A 137 1.90 16.22 -3.05
N GLU A 138 1.92 15.32 -2.08
CA GLU A 138 0.71 14.88 -1.37
C GLU A 138 0.51 15.67 -0.05
N GLY A 139 1.51 16.49 0.32
CA GLY A 139 1.50 17.29 1.54
C GLY A 139 2.06 16.54 2.76
N GLY A 140 1.71 17.04 3.95
CA GLY A 140 2.29 16.54 5.19
C GLY A 140 1.51 15.40 5.85
N GLU A 141 2.21 14.38 6.32
CA GLU A 141 1.66 13.28 7.13
C GLU A 141 2.26 13.28 8.55
N ARG A 142 1.46 12.94 9.56
CA ARG A 142 1.87 12.91 10.97
C ARG A 142 1.78 11.47 11.49
N MET A 143 2.92 10.88 11.80
CA MET A 143 3.01 9.45 12.08
C MET A 143 3.59 9.16 13.47
N TRP A 144 3.16 8.04 14.06
CA TRP A 144 3.65 7.59 15.36
C TRP A 144 4.91 6.75 15.19
N VAL A 145 5.88 6.99 16.05
CA VAL A 145 7.18 6.32 16.03
C VAL A 145 7.52 5.85 17.44
N GLU A 146 7.78 4.56 17.61
CA GLU A 146 8.30 4.00 18.85
C GLU A 146 9.81 4.25 18.93
N VAL A 147 10.27 4.91 19.98
CA VAL A 147 11.67 5.28 20.15
C VAL A 147 12.49 4.04 20.52
N THR A 148 13.51 3.73 19.70
CA THR A 148 14.43 2.60 19.92
C THR A 148 15.80 3.04 20.44
N LYS A 149 16.17 4.31 20.26
CA LYS A 149 17.43 4.87 20.77
C LYS A 149 17.35 6.38 20.91
N VAL A 150 17.98 6.91 21.96
CA VAL A 150 18.14 8.36 22.21
C VAL A 150 19.62 8.70 22.39
N LYS A 151 20.09 9.79 21.76
CA LYS A 151 21.45 10.33 21.94
C LYS A 151 21.46 11.86 21.79
N GLY A 152 21.21 12.58 22.89
CA GLY A 152 21.00 14.03 22.87
C GLY A 152 19.76 14.37 22.05
N ASP A 153 19.83 15.40 21.20
CA ASP A 153 18.77 15.80 20.25
C ASP A 153 18.61 14.86 19.03
N ARG A 154 19.04 13.60 19.13
CA ARG A 154 18.90 12.60 18.06
C ARG A 154 18.17 11.37 18.56
N TYR A 155 17.18 10.97 17.79
CA TYR A 155 16.29 9.88 18.08
C TYR A 155 16.33 8.88 16.93
N TRP A 156 16.23 7.60 17.28
CA TRP A 156 15.95 6.53 16.35
C TRP A 156 14.67 5.85 16.82
N GLY A 157 13.88 5.38 15.87
CA GLY A 157 12.65 4.71 16.19
C GLY A 157 12.14 3.83 15.06
N THR A 158 11.06 3.12 15.37
CA THR A 158 10.36 2.25 14.45
C THR A 158 8.97 2.83 14.20
N LEU A 159 8.58 2.96 12.93
CA LEU A 159 7.27 3.48 12.58
C LEU A 159 6.16 2.56 13.11
N ALA A 160 5.20 3.11 13.85
CA ALA A 160 4.15 2.38 14.55
C ALA A 160 2.77 2.46 13.86
N ASN A 161 2.68 3.15 12.72
CA ASN A 161 1.49 3.17 11.86
C ASN A 161 1.86 3.04 10.38
N GLN A 162 0.88 2.67 9.55
CA GLN A 162 1.07 2.59 8.11
C GLN A 162 0.93 3.98 7.48
N PRO A 163 1.92 4.46 6.70
CA PRO A 163 1.80 5.71 5.96
C PRO A 163 0.68 5.64 4.91
N ALA A 164 -0.04 6.75 4.75
CA ALA A 164 -1.06 6.92 3.71
C ALA A 164 -0.49 7.58 2.45
N VAL A 165 0.40 8.57 2.62
CA VAL A 165 0.90 9.39 1.49
C VAL A 165 2.42 9.42 1.39
N VAL A 166 3.15 9.06 2.46
CA VAL A 166 4.61 9.02 2.46
C VAL A 166 5.11 7.67 1.91
N TRP A 167 5.59 7.68 0.68
CA TRP A 167 6.06 6.47 0.01
C TRP A 167 7.50 6.10 0.39
N GLY A 168 7.84 4.81 0.26
CA GLY A 168 9.18 4.29 0.58
C GLY A 168 9.44 4.04 2.08
N VAL A 169 8.48 4.38 2.94
CA VAL A 169 8.43 4.02 4.35
C VAL A 169 7.19 3.14 4.58
N HIS A 170 7.27 2.21 5.51
CA HIS A 170 6.17 1.30 5.86
C HIS A 170 6.15 1.06 7.37
N TYR A 171 5.04 0.53 7.90
CA TYR A 171 4.98 0.07 9.28
C TYR A 171 6.22 -0.79 9.62
N GLY A 172 6.88 -0.52 10.74
CA GLY A 172 8.12 -1.20 11.12
C GLY A 172 9.41 -0.62 10.53
N SER A 173 9.34 0.40 9.66
CA SER A 173 10.52 1.06 9.11
C SER A 173 11.34 1.78 10.19
N ARG A 174 12.66 1.68 10.10
CA ARG A 174 13.59 2.37 11.00
C ARG A 174 13.81 3.81 10.55
N LEU A 175 13.63 4.74 11.49
CA LEU A 175 13.73 6.18 11.26
C LEU A 175 14.81 6.80 12.13
N ARG A 176 15.35 7.92 11.66
CA ARG A 176 16.31 8.75 12.40
C ARG A 176 15.91 10.21 12.26
N PHE A 177 15.61 10.83 13.38
CA PHE A 177 15.06 12.18 13.46
C PHE A 177 15.66 12.95 14.66
N ARG A 178 15.20 14.19 14.84
CA ARG A 178 15.68 15.17 15.83
C ARG A 178 14.49 15.71 16.61
N GLY A 179 14.73 16.34 17.77
CA GLY A 179 13.68 16.88 18.63
C GLY A 179 12.80 17.93 17.94
N LYS A 180 13.35 18.66 16.97
CA LYS A 180 12.59 19.62 16.14
C LYS A 180 11.52 18.97 15.24
N HIS A 181 11.64 17.68 14.96
CA HIS A 181 10.68 16.92 14.15
C HIS A 181 9.57 16.28 14.99
N ILE A 182 9.69 16.32 16.33
CA ILE A 182 8.70 15.79 17.26
C ILE A 182 7.61 16.84 17.49
N ILE A 183 6.39 16.48 17.11
CA ILE A 183 5.22 17.37 17.09
C ILE A 183 4.19 17.03 18.16
N SER A 184 4.25 15.84 18.75
CA SER A 184 3.38 15.42 19.85
C SER A 184 3.98 14.20 20.55
N LEU A 185 3.64 14.00 21.82
CA LEU A 185 3.99 12.83 22.63
C LEU A 185 2.69 12.09 22.98
N TYR A 186 2.76 10.77 23.14
CA TYR A 186 1.60 9.99 23.58
C TYR A 186 1.40 10.17 25.09
N GLU A 187 0.49 11.07 25.49
CA GLU A 187 -0.01 11.19 26.87
C GLU A 187 -1.31 10.36 26.92
N ASP A 188 -1.37 9.26 27.67
CA ASP A 188 -2.18 9.20 28.90
C ASP A 188 -1.66 8.20 29.97
N GLU A 189 -0.63 7.39 29.68
CA GLU A 189 -0.11 6.38 30.64
C GLU A 189 1.39 6.50 30.98
N GLN A 190 2.18 7.21 30.16
CA GLN A 190 3.64 7.34 30.36
C GLN A 190 4.00 8.38 31.44
N PHE A 191 3.21 9.43 31.59
CA PHE A 191 3.37 10.41 32.67
C PHE A 191 3.08 9.84 34.07
N GLU A 192 2.07 8.97 34.19
CA GLU A 192 1.75 8.25 35.43
C GLU A 192 2.93 7.36 35.85
N ARG A 193 3.53 6.61 34.92
CA ARG A 193 4.71 5.76 35.23
C ARG A 193 5.97 6.55 35.57
N ALA A 194 6.19 7.71 34.95
CA ALA A 194 7.32 8.57 35.27
C ALA A 194 7.17 9.26 36.64
N ASN A 195 5.92 9.56 37.05
CA ASN A 195 5.63 10.20 38.33
C ASN A 195 5.42 9.19 39.49
N LEU A 196 5.13 7.92 39.22
CA LEU A 196 4.99 6.87 40.25
C LEU A 196 6.31 6.21 40.69
N ALA A 197 7.44 6.52 40.06
CA ALA A 197 8.76 6.05 40.49
C ALA A 197 9.66 7.25 40.84
N PRO A 198 9.58 7.79 42.07
CA PRO A 198 10.37 7.24 43.18
C PRO A 198 9.72 7.41 44.57
N ALA A 199 9.13 6.36 45.14
CA ALA A 199 8.79 6.31 46.58
C ALA A 199 8.95 4.93 47.23
N ALA A 200 9.33 3.89 46.48
CA ALA A 200 9.46 2.52 47.01
C ALA A 200 10.91 2.16 47.37
N GLY A 201 11.69 3.10 47.88
CA GLY A 201 13.13 2.94 48.08
C GLY A 201 13.72 3.59 49.33
N LEU A 202 12.93 3.85 50.39
CA LEU A 202 13.43 4.18 51.72
C LEU A 202 12.42 3.71 52.79
N SER A 203 12.43 2.41 53.11
CA SER A 203 12.21 1.94 54.49
C SER A 203 12.50 0.44 54.58
N ARG A 204 13.71 0.12 55.03
CA ARG A 204 14.05 -0.82 56.13
C ARG A 204 15.52 -1.16 56.08
#